data_AF-A0A839YB88-F1
#
_entry.id   AF-A0A839YB88-F1
#
_cell.length_a   1.000
_cell.length_b   1.000
_cell.length_c   1.000
_cell.angle_alpha   90.00
_cell.angle_beta   90.00
_cell.angle_gamma   90.00
#
_symmetry.space_group_name_H-M   'P 1'
#
loop_
_entity.id
_entity.type
_entity.pdbx_description
1 polymer ?
#
loop_
_entity_poly.entity_id
_entity_poly.type
_entity_poly.pdbx_seq_one_letter_code
_entity_poly.pdbx_strand_id
1 'polypeptide(L)'
;MVVRVIENSGEGGLPQVELKARPVVGDEHLQAFGSPAALSILRDMCLEAAQEGRASADESIAAAVVYARLAAAVGGAAEALALGTLLLDRAIEAAQHGASEPATLYLQEAAARFGHAAKCGITEAAERYVDVLRDPAFTPPDDDTARLLVAIEGLHHDAANGDDGAIAVMVRGCLNGGEVCRARRLVEAEQYARLGAASGTPGSALRLVDVLFVRATDPCNAHETAEVRSWWVVEAISIAHEWSSVGDATATVECLRMVDELPADVRALAATAFPPTLTYVEPEGSC
;
A
#
# COMPACT_ATOMS: atom_id res chain seq x y z
N MET A 1 -8.55 13.15 -15.36
CA MET A 1 -8.32 14.52 -15.88
C MET A 1 -9.59 15.36 -15.73
N VAL A 2 -9.59 16.41 -14.89
CA VAL A 2 -10.68 17.41 -14.89
C VAL A 2 -10.21 18.58 -15.72
N VAL A 3 -10.79 18.73 -16.91
CA VAL A 3 -10.56 19.90 -17.75
C VAL A 3 -11.50 21.00 -17.26
N ARG A 4 -10.98 21.96 -16.49
CA ARG A 4 -11.73 23.18 -16.20
C ARG A 4 -11.37 24.20 -17.28
N VAL A 5 -12.32 24.44 -18.19
CA VAL A 5 -12.22 25.56 -19.11
C VAL A 5 -12.57 26.81 -18.31
N ILE A 6 -11.57 27.63 -18.01
CA ILE A 6 -11.81 28.95 -17.42
C ILE A 6 -12.16 29.87 -18.58
N GLU A 7 -13.44 30.24 -18.69
CA GLU A 7 -13.85 31.28 -19.64
C GLU A 7 -13.23 32.61 -19.20
N ASN A 8 -12.25 33.08 -19.96
CA ASN A 8 -11.75 34.44 -19.81
C ASN A 8 -12.83 35.40 -20.31
N SER A 9 -13.49 36.11 -19.40
CA SER A 9 -14.49 37.13 -19.70
C SER A 9 -13.88 38.44 -20.23
N GLY A 10 -12.77 38.36 -20.99
CA GLY A 10 -12.05 39.50 -21.53
C GLY A 10 -11.66 39.27 -22.99
N GLU A 11 -12.03 40.21 -23.85
CA GLU A 11 -11.89 40.19 -25.30
C GLU A 11 -10.50 39.68 -25.77
N GLY A 12 -10.49 38.51 -26.43
CA GLY A 12 -9.38 38.05 -27.25
C GLY A 12 -8.36 37.09 -26.61
N GLY A 13 -8.55 36.65 -25.36
CA GLY A 13 -7.69 35.63 -24.76
C GLY A 13 -8.06 34.21 -25.20
N LEU A 14 -7.08 33.41 -25.65
CA LEU A 14 -7.26 31.95 -25.76
C LEU A 14 -7.71 31.38 -24.40
N PRO A 15 -8.63 30.40 -24.38
CA PRO A 15 -9.03 29.76 -23.13
C PRO A 15 -7.80 29.19 -22.44
N GLN A 16 -7.55 29.64 -21.21
CA GLN A 16 -6.53 29.01 -20.38
C GLN A 16 -7.10 27.68 -19.89
N VAL A 17 -6.52 26.59 -20.38
CA VAL A 17 -6.79 25.25 -19.88
C VAL A 17 -5.89 25.04 -18.68
N GLU A 18 -6.47 25.15 -17.48
CA GLU A 18 -5.79 24.74 -16.26
C GLU A 18 -5.87 23.21 -16.18
N LEU A 19 -4.80 22.52 -16.59
CA LEU A 19 -4.64 21.09 -16.38
C LEU A 19 -4.30 20.87 -14.90
N LYS A 20 -5.32 20.69 -14.07
CA LYS A 20 -5.10 20.08 -12.75
C LYS A 20 -5.01 18.57 -12.95
N ALA A 21 -3.79 18.04 -12.83
CA ALA A 21 -3.60 16.63 -12.54
C ALA A 21 -4.49 16.31 -11.33
N ARG A 22 -5.49 15.46 -11.53
CA ARG A 22 -6.13 14.82 -10.37
C ARG A 22 -5.08 13.90 -9.78
N PRO A 23 -4.97 13.77 -8.45
CA PRO A 23 -4.08 12.78 -7.90
C PRO A 23 -4.43 11.42 -8.49
N VAL A 24 -3.40 10.73 -8.95
CA VAL A 24 -3.41 9.35 -9.48
C VAL A 24 -3.95 8.36 -8.44
N VAL A 25 -3.88 8.75 -7.18
CA VAL A 25 -4.29 8.01 -5.99
C VAL A 25 -5.49 8.73 -5.39
N GLY A 26 -6.44 8.01 -4.80
CA GLY A 26 -7.63 8.61 -4.19
C GLY A 26 -7.27 9.68 -3.14
N ASP A 27 -8.19 10.64 -2.92
CA ASP A 27 -7.99 11.76 -2.00
C ASP A 27 -7.68 11.25 -0.57
N GLU A 28 -8.10 10.03 -0.24
CA GLU A 28 -7.84 9.32 1.01
C GLU A 28 -6.33 9.09 1.30
N HIS A 29 -5.51 8.76 0.30
CA HIS A 29 -4.06 8.59 0.50
C HIS A 29 -3.33 9.91 0.68
N LEU A 30 -3.84 10.97 0.04
CA LEU A 30 -3.29 12.32 0.19
C LEU A 30 -3.59 12.88 1.59
N GLN A 31 -4.76 12.54 2.14
CA GLN A 31 -5.16 12.87 3.52
C GLN A 31 -4.48 11.99 4.58
N ALA A 32 -3.84 10.89 4.18
CA ALA A 32 -3.22 9.92 5.09
C ALA A 32 -1.89 10.40 5.69
N PHE A 33 -1.15 11.27 5.00
CA PHE A 33 0.13 11.77 5.50
C PHE A 33 0.00 12.50 6.84
N GLY A 34 0.75 12.04 7.84
CA GLY A 34 0.76 12.57 9.20
C GLY A 34 -0.56 12.38 9.96
N SER A 35 -1.52 11.62 9.42
CA SER A 35 -2.87 11.47 9.98
C SER A 35 -3.12 10.02 10.41
N PRO A 36 -2.94 9.67 11.69
CA PRO A 36 -3.23 8.31 12.19
C PRO A 36 -4.69 7.92 11.99
N ALA A 37 -5.61 8.88 12.00
CA ALA A 37 -7.03 8.66 11.75
C ALA A 37 -7.29 8.28 10.28
N ALA A 38 -6.71 8.99 9.31
CA ALA A 38 -6.88 8.66 7.89
C ALA A 38 -6.19 7.33 7.54
N LEU A 39 -5.03 7.04 8.12
CA LEU A 39 -4.39 5.72 7.99
C LEU A 39 -5.23 4.60 8.61
N SER A 40 -5.91 4.86 9.72
CA SER A 40 -6.85 3.89 10.32
C SER A 40 -8.08 3.65 9.44
N ILE A 41 -8.60 4.68 8.76
CA ILE A 41 -9.69 4.54 7.78
C ILE A 41 -9.25 3.64 6.63
N LEU A 42 -8.06 3.87 6.07
CA LEU A 42 -7.51 3.01 4.99
C LEU A 42 -7.36 1.54 5.44
N ARG A 43 -6.87 1.31 6.67
CA ARG A 43 -6.83 -0.03 7.28
C ARG A 43 -8.23 -0.65 7.32
N ASP A 44 -9.21 0.07 7.84
CA ASP A 44 -10.56 -0.46 8.06
C ASP A 44 -11.27 -0.75 6.73
N MET A 45 -11.07 0.10 5.70
CA MET A 45 -11.55 -0.15 4.34
C MET A 45 -10.98 -1.45 3.76
N CYS A 46 -9.70 -1.75 3.99
CA CYS A 46 -9.10 -3.02 3.56
C CYS A 46 -9.75 -4.21 4.29
N LEU A 47 -9.94 -4.11 5.61
CA LEU A 47 -10.58 -5.18 6.40
C LEU A 47 -12.03 -5.42 5.97
N GLU A 48 -12.79 -4.36 5.72
CA GLU A 48 -14.16 -4.42 5.21
C GLU A 48 -14.21 -5.09 3.82
N ALA A 49 -13.30 -4.71 2.92
CA ALA A 49 -13.21 -5.34 1.59
C ALA A 49 -12.91 -6.85 1.67
N ALA A 50 -12.12 -7.29 2.65
CA ALA A 50 -11.89 -8.72 2.92
C ALA A 50 -13.18 -9.42 3.40
N GLN A 51 -13.88 -8.81 4.36
CA GLN A 51 -15.09 -9.38 4.95
C GLN A 51 -16.24 -9.51 3.94
N GLU A 52 -16.35 -8.54 3.04
CA GLU A 52 -17.38 -8.51 1.99
C GLU A 52 -17.02 -9.35 0.76
N GLY A 53 -15.80 -9.93 0.71
CA GLY A 53 -15.33 -10.70 -0.43
C GLY A 53 -15.15 -9.88 -1.70
N ARG A 54 -15.01 -8.54 -1.59
CA ARG A 54 -14.73 -7.64 -2.73
C ARG A 54 -13.31 -7.76 -3.24
N ALA A 55 -12.40 -8.23 -2.40
CA ALA A 55 -11.00 -8.48 -2.70
C ALA A 55 -10.52 -9.76 -2.02
N SER A 56 -9.36 -10.27 -2.46
CA SER A 56 -8.69 -11.39 -1.79
C SER A 56 -8.46 -11.07 -0.32
N ALA A 57 -8.92 -11.93 0.59
CA ALA A 57 -8.80 -11.72 2.03
C ALA A 57 -7.32 -11.57 2.44
N ASP A 58 -6.43 -12.37 1.88
CA ASP A 58 -5.00 -12.35 2.19
C ASP A 58 -4.32 -11.05 1.74
N GLU A 59 -4.71 -10.52 0.56
CA GLU A 59 -4.19 -9.25 0.05
C GLU A 59 -4.73 -8.08 0.87
N SER A 60 -6.03 -8.08 1.15
CA SER A 60 -6.67 -7.06 1.99
C SER A 60 -6.07 -6.99 3.39
N ILE A 61 -5.82 -8.14 4.03
CA ILE A 61 -5.16 -8.18 5.34
C ILE A 61 -3.71 -7.69 5.23
N ALA A 62 -2.97 -8.04 4.16
CA ALA A 62 -1.62 -7.52 3.95
C ALA A 62 -1.60 -5.99 3.82
N ALA A 63 -2.54 -5.43 3.05
CA ALA A 63 -2.71 -3.99 2.93
C ALA A 63 -3.11 -3.33 4.27
N ALA A 64 -4.03 -3.94 5.01
CA ALA A 64 -4.44 -3.47 6.34
C ALA A 64 -3.25 -3.42 7.31
N VAL A 65 -2.35 -4.41 7.29
CA VAL A 65 -1.13 -4.41 8.10
C VAL A 65 -0.21 -3.24 7.75
N VAL A 66 -0.05 -2.89 6.47
CA VAL A 66 0.74 -1.72 6.08
C VAL A 66 0.17 -0.44 6.68
N TYR A 67 -1.13 -0.20 6.48
CA TYR A 67 -1.77 1.01 7.02
C TYR A 67 -1.80 1.03 8.55
N ALA A 68 -1.95 -0.13 9.19
CA ALA A 68 -1.86 -0.23 10.65
C ALA A 68 -0.43 0.06 11.17
N ARG A 69 0.62 -0.37 10.47
CA ARG A 69 2.02 -0.03 10.81
C ARG A 69 2.29 1.46 10.69
N LEU A 70 1.84 2.07 9.60
CA LEU A 70 1.94 3.51 9.40
C LEU A 70 1.14 4.27 10.48
N ALA A 71 -0.11 3.88 10.73
CA ALA A 71 -0.97 4.49 11.75
C ALA A 71 -0.35 4.38 13.15
N ALA A 72 0.17 3.21 13.54
CA ALA A 72 0.80 3.01 14.84
C ALA A 72 2.11 3.78 15.00
N ALA A 73 2.83 4.06 13.91
CA ALA A 73 4.09 4.81 13.95
C ALA A 73 3.90 6.32 14.21
N VAL A 74 2.73 6.88 13.88
CA VAL A 74 2.39 8.30 14.13
C VAL A 74 1.21 8.51 15.08
N GLY A 75 0.56 7.41 15.47
CA GLY A 75 -0.61 7.39 16.35
C GLY A 75 -0.26 7.10 17.81
N GLY A 76 -1.26 6.66 18.56
CA GLY A 76 -1.16 6.38 19.98
C GLY A 76 -1.53 4.94 20.33
N ALA A 77 -2.02 4.77 21.56
CA ALA A 77 -2.29 3.46 22.13
C ALA A 77 -3.36 2.66 21.37
N ALA A 78 -4.34 3.34 20.76
CA ALA A 78 -5.41 2.69 20.00
C ALA A 78 -4.87 2.09 18.69
N GLU A 79 -4.04 2.83 17.95
CA GLU A 79 -3.39 2.35 16.73
C GLU A 79 -2.40 1.22 17.03
N ALA A 80 -1.65 1.33 18.14
CA ALA A 80 -0.78 0.26 18.61
C ALA A 80 -1.57 -1.01 18.96
N LEU A 81 -2.70 -0.91 19.66
CA LEU A 81 -3.57 -2.07 19.93
C LEU A 81 -4.05 -2.71 18.61
N ALA A 82 -4.57 -1.92 17.68
CA ALA A 82 -5.10 -2.41 16.41
C ALA A 82 -4.03 -3.14 15.57
N LEU A 83 -2.83 -2.57 15.50
CA LEU A 83 -1.70 -3.22 14.83
C LEU A 83 -1.30 -4.52 15.54
N GLY A 84 -1.22 -4.51 16.88
CA GLY A 84 -0.88 -5.71 17.66
C GLY A 84 -1.82 -6.88 17.37
N THR A 85 -3.13 -6.62 17.26
CA THR A 85 -4.14 -7.63 16.92
C THR A 85 -3.90 -8.20 15.53
N LEU A 86 -3.70 -7.36 14.52
CA LEU A 86 -3.43 -7.83 13.15
C LEU A 86 -2.14 -8.66 13.09
N LEU A 87 -1.08 -8.23 13.79
CA LEU A 87 0.18 -8.97 13.81
C LEU A 87 0.05 -10.33 14.50
N LEU A 88 -0.78 -10.44 15.55
CA LEU A 88 -1.06 -11.71 16.20
C LEU A 88 -1.76 -12.68 15.25
N ASP A 89 -2.75 -12.22 14.48
CA ASP A 89 -3.42 -13.03 13.47
C ASP A 89 -2.42 -13.51 12.40
N ARG A 90 -1.50 -12.64 11.97
CA ARG A 90 -0.44 -12.99 11.01
C ARG A 90 0.59 -13.96 11.56
N ALA A 91 0.89 -13.89 12.85
CA ALA A 91 1.74 -14.87 13.49
C ALA A 91 1.11 -16.27 13.48
N ILE A 92 -0.18 -16.35 13.83
CA ILE A 92 -0.95 -17.61 13.84
C ILE A 92 -0.98 -18.21 12.44
N GLU A 93 -1.32 -17.40 11.43
CA GLU A 93 -1.36 -17.85 10.04
C GLU A 93 0.02 -18.30 9.54
N ALA A 94 1.08 -17.54 9.79
CA ALA A 94 2.44 -17.91 9.39
C ALA A 94 2.88 -19.24 10.04
N ALA A 95 2.56 -19.44 11.32
CA ALA A 95 2.83 -20.69 12.02
C ALA A 95 2.06 -21.88 11.42
N GLN A 96 0.79 -21.69 11.06
CA GLN A 96 -0.03 -22.72 10.40
C GLN A 96 0.54 -23.14 9.04
N HIS A 97 1.22 -22.23 8.33
CA HIS A 97 1.89 -22.50 7.05
C HIS A 97 3.35 -22.93 7.20
N GLY A 98 3.83 -23.18 8.42
CA GLY A 98 5.21 -23.63 8.68
C GLY A 98 6.28 -22.54 8.53
N ALA A 99 5.89 -21.27 8.44
CA ALA A 99 6.80 -20.13 8.34
C ALA A 99 7.17 -19.61 9.75
N SER A 100 8.03 -20.35 10.45
CA SER A 100 8.39 -20.08 11.85
C SER A 100 9.08 -18.72 12.05
N GLU A 101 10.02 -18.34 11.19
CA GLU A 101 10.75 -17.07 11.30
C GLU A 101 9.82 -15.84 11.18
N PRO A 102 8.96 -15.70 10.14
CA PRO A 102 7.96 -14.64 10.08
C PRO A 102 6.98 -14.66 11.27
N ALA A 103 6.54 -15.85 11.69
CA ALA A 103 5.63 -15.98 12.83
C ALA A 103 6.23 -15.40 14.12
N THR A 104 7.49 -15.73 14.40
CA THR A 104 8.21 -15.19 15.57
C THR A 104 8.36 -13.68 15.49
N LEU A 105 8.74 -13.13 14.33
CA LEU A 105 8.86 -11.67 14.17
C LEU A 105 7.53 -10.96 14.39
N TYR A 106 6.42 -11.50 13.86
CA TYR A 106 5.09 -10.94 14.09
C TYR A 106 4.67 -11.00 15.56
N LEU A 107 4.96 -12.10 16.28
CA LEU A 107 4.69 -12.19 17.72
C LEU A 107 5.50 -11.18 18.53
N GLN A 108 6.77 -10.98 18.20
CA GLN A 108 7.64 -10.01 18.86
C GLN A 108 7.17 -8.57 18.63
N GLU A 109 6.79 -8.23 17.40
CA GLU A 109 6.22 -6.93 17.08
C GLU A 109 4.86 -6.75 17.79
N ALA A 110 3.97 -7.75 17.76
CA ALA A 110 2.69 -7.71 18.46
C ALA A 110 2.85 -7.47 19.97
N ALA A 111 3.78 -8.20 20.61
CA ALA A 111 4.10 -8.02 22.03
C ALA A 111 4.57 -6.60 22.33
N ALA A 112 5.44 -6.03 21.48
CA ALA A 112 5.90 -4.65 21.65
C ALA A 112 4.75 -3.65 21.56
N ARG A 113 3.83 -3.84 20.60
CA ARG A 113 2.66 -2.97 20.40
C ARG A 113 1.65 -3.06 21.55
N PHE A 114 1.29 -4.26 21.98
CA PHE A 114 0.43 -4.45 23.16
C PHE A 114 1.07 -3.89 24.43
N GLY A 115 2.37 -4.10 24.63
CA GLY A 115 3.11 -3.55 25.75
C GLY A 115 3.13 -2.02 25.77
N HIS A 116 3.25 -1.37 24.60
CA HIS A 116 3.11 0.09 24.49
C HIS A 116 1.70 0.55 24.85
N ALA A 117 0.67 -0.03 24.24
CA ALA A 117 -0.73 0.34 24.51
C ALA A 117 -1.13 0.11 25.98
N ALA A 118 -0.64 -0.97 26.60
CA ALA A 118 -0.85 -1.27 28.02
C ALA A 118 -0.22 -0.20 28.93
N LYS A 119 1.00 0.25 28.63
CA LYS A 119 1.67 1.35 29.37
C LYS A 119 0.92 2.67 29.26
N CYS A 120 0.17 2.87 28.18
CA CYS A 120 -0.70 4.02 27.96
C CYS A 120 -2.11 3.85 28.58
N GLY A 121 -2.36 2.76 29.32
CA GLY A 121 -3.60 2.57 30.09
C GLY A 121 -4.71 1.80 29.37
N ILE A 122 -4.43 1.16 28.23
CA ILE A 122 -5.41 0.29 27.56
C ILE A 122 -5.41 -1.09 28.23
N THR A 123 -6.43 -1.38 29.05
CA THR A 123 -6.53 -2.63 29.82
C THR A 123 -6.55 -3.88 28.94
N GLU A 124 -7.31 -3.85 27.83
CA GLU A 124 -7.34 -4.98 26.87
C GLU A 124 -5.95 -5.31 26.34
N ALA A 125 -5.14 -4.29 26.04
CA ALA A 125 -3.77 -4.50 25.57
C ALA A 125 -2.89 -5.18 26.62
N ALA A 126 -3.12 -4.93 27.91
CA ALA A 126 -2.38 -5.58 28.98
C ALA A 126 -2.68 -7.09 29.05
N GLU A 127 -3.95 -7.46 28.87
CA GLU A 127 -4.38 -8.88 28.81
C GLU A 127 -3.77 -9.57 27.60
N ARG A 128 -3.90 -8.96 26.41
CA ARG A 128 -3.29 -9.47 25.17
C ARG A 128 -1.78 -9.60 25.26
N TYR A 129 -1.11 -8.64 25.91
CA TYR A 129 0.33 -8.70 26.12
C TYR A 129 0.73 -9.92 26.96
N VAL A 130 0.02 -10.18 28.06
CA VAL A 130 0.26 -11.36 28.91
C VAL A 130 0.01 -12.65 28.14
N ASP A 131 -1.02 -12.70 27.30
CA ASP A 131 -1.32 -13.87 26.47
C ASP A 131 -0.19 -14.16 25.47
N VAL A 132 0.32 -13.14 24.77
CA VAL A 132 1.46 -13.31 23.86
C VAL A 132 2.72 -13.78 24.60
N LEU A 133 3.01 -13.21 25.78
CA LEU A 133 4.17 -13.64 26.59
C LEU A 133 4.06 -15.08 27.11
N ARG A 134 2.84 -15.63 27.18
CA ARG A 134 2.58 -17.02 27.58
C ARG A 134 2.56 -17.99 26.39
N ASP A 135 2.54 -17.48 25.16
CA ASP A 135 2.57 -18.31 23.97
C ASP A 135 3.90 -19.09 23.91
N PRO A 136 3.89 -20.44 23.83
CA PRO A 136 5.10 -21.24 23.74
C PRO A 136 5.96 -20.94 22.50
N ALA A 137 5.39 -20.39 21.44
CA ALA A 137 6.10 -19.97 20.23
C ALA A 137 6.73 -18.58 20.37
N PHE A 138 6.36 -17.82 21.41
CA PHE A 138 6.99 -16.53 21.69
C PHE A 138 8.41 -16.72 22.17
N THR A 139 9.34 -16.08 21.47
CA THR A 139 10.71 -15.91 21.92
C THR A 139 10.98 -14.42 22.06
N PRO A 140 11.53 -13.95 23.20
CA PRO A 140 11.94 -12.55 23.33
C PRO A 140 12.94 -12.17 22.22
N PRO A 141 12.85 -10.96 21.66
CA PRO A 141 13.81 -10.52 20.65
C PRO A 141 15.21 -10.45 21.24
N ASP A 142 16.20 -10.92 20.49
CA ASP A 142 17.60 -10.64 20.79
C ASP A 142 17.96 -9.18 20.45
N ASP A 143 19.17 -8.74 20.78
CA ASP A 143 19.59 -7.35 20.63
C ASP A 143 19.58 -6.88 19.17
N ASP A 144 19.81 -7.77 18.21
CA ASP A 144 19.85 -7.43 16.79
C ASP A 144 18.42 -7.32 16.23
N THR A 145 17.53 -8.23 16.63
CA THR A 145 16.11 -8.19 16.29
C THR A 145 15.42 -6.98 16.92
N ALA A 146 15.73 -6.66 18.18
CA ALA A 146 15.21 -5.47 18.83
C ALA A 146 15.64 -4.17 18.12
N ARG A 147 16.91 -4.09 17.69
CA ARG A 147 17.41 -2.96 16.89
C ARG A 147 16.75 -2.88 15.52
N LEU A 148 16.50 -4.02 14.88
CA LEU A 148 15.78 -4.09 13.60
C LEU A 148 14.34 -3.57 13.74
N LEU A 149 13.60 -4.00 14.78
CA LEU A 149 12.22 -3.55 15.00
C LEU A 149 12.14 -2.02 15.21
N VAL A 150 13.09 -1.44 15.95
CA VAL A 150 13.19 0.01 16.15
C VAL A 150 13.49 0.73 14.82
N ALA A 151 14.39 0.19 14.00
CA ALA A 151 14.72 0.76 12.70
C ALA A 151 13.51 0.70 11.73
N ILE A 152 12.77 -0.42 11.73
CA ILE A 152 11.54 -0.59 10.96
C ILE A 152 10.48 0.43 11.42
N GLU A 153 10.31 0.62 12.72
CA GLU A 153 9.39 1.63 13.26
C GLU A 153 9.76 3.05 12.82
N GLY A 154 11.05 3.40 12.85
CA GLY A 154 11.55 4.68 12.35
C GLY A 154 11.21 4.89 10.86
N LEU A 155 11.43 3.88 10.02
CA LEU A 155 11.06 3.94 8.60
C LEU A 155 9.56 4.14 8.39
N HIS A 156 8.71 3.46 9.17
CA HIS A 156 7.26 3.66 9.10
C HIS A 156 6.86 5.06 9.57
N HIS A 157 7.51 5.59 10.59
CA HIS A 157 7.27 6.95 11.07
C HIS A 157 7.61 7.98 9.99
N ASP A 158 8.80 7.89 9.39
CA ASP A 158 9.24 8.81 8.34
C ASP A 158 8.32 8.72 7.12
N ALA A 159 7.97 7.51 6.70
CA ALA A 159 7.07 7.30 5.57
C ALA A 159 5.63 7.76 5.82
N ALA A 160 5.09 7.54 7.02
CA ALA A 160 3.77 8.04 7.40
C ALA A 160 3.72 9.58 7.38
N ASN A 161 4.85 10.26 7.59
CA ASN A 161 4.99 11.71 7.45
C ASN A 161 5.36 12.18 6.03
N GLY A 162 5.40 11.28 5.05
CA GLY A 162 5.63 11.62 3.65
C GLY A 162 7.09 11.67 3.21
N ASP A 163 8.01 11.08 3.96
CA ASP A 163 9.41 10.93 3.51
C ASP A 163 9.49 9.94 2.33
N ASP A 164 9.73 10.46 1.12
CA ASP A 164 9.83 9.64 -0.10
C ASP A 164 11.02 8.67 -0.07
N GLY A 165 12.10 9.01 0.64
CA GLY A 165 13.26 8.14 0.83
C GLY A 165 12.91 6.93 1.67
N ALA A 166 12.20 7.12 2.79
CA ALA A 166 11.70 6.04 3.62
C ALA A 166 10.71 5.14 2.86
N ILE A 167 9.79 5.74 2.09
CA ILE A 167 8.86 5.01 1.22
C ILE A 167 9.62 4.18 0.18
N ALA A 168 10.62 4.76 -0.48
CA ALA A 168 11.44 4.05 -1.47
C ALA A 168 12.19 2.86 -0.85
N VAL A 169 12.71 3.01 0.37
CA VAL A 169 13.38 1.93 1.10
C VAL A 169 12.41 0.80 1.42
N MET A 170 11.20 1.11 1.90
CA MET A 170 10.18 0.10 2.20
C MET A 170 9.71 -0.65 0.95
N VAL A 171 9.39 0.08 -0.14
CA VAL A 171 9.03 -0.53 -1.44
C VAL A 171 10.14 -1.48 -1.89
N ARG A 172 11.40 -1.03 -1.87
CA ARG A 172 12.54 -1.86 -2.27
C ARG A 172 12.72 -3.08 -1.34
N GLY A 173 12.52 -2.91 -0.04
CA GLY A 173 12.57 -4.00 0.93
C GLY A 173 11.55 -5.10 0.62
N CYS A 174 10.33 -4.71 0.26
CA CYS A 174 9.29 -5.63 -0.17
C CYS A 174 9.63 -6.30 -1.52
N LEU A 175 10.11 -5.53 -2.50
CA LEU A 175 10.46 -6.04 -3.84
C LEU A 175 11.69 -6.96 -3.84
N ASN A 176 12.66 -6.74 -2.96
CA ASN A 176 13.87 -7.57 -2.85
C ASN A 176 13.73 -8.74 -1.87
N GLY A 177 12.58 -8.86 -1.19
CA GLY A 177 12.33 -9.96 -0.29
C GLY A 177 12.29 -11.31 -1.03
N GLY A 178 12.80 -12.37 -0.38
CA GLY A 178 12.75 -13.74 -0.89
C GLY A 178 11.33 -14.26 -1.21
N GLU A 179 11.27 -15.42 -1.89
CA GLU A 179 10.06 -15.98 -2.51
C GLU A 179 8.95 -16.37 -1.52
N VAL A 180 9.31 -16.64 -0.26
CA VAL A 180 8.33 -16.94 0.79
C VAL A 180 7.46 -15.70 1.03
N CYS A 181 6.14 -15.86 0.87
CA CYS A 181 5.15 -14.79 0.95
C CYS A 181 5.34 -13.68 -0.10
N ARG A 182 5.89 -14.00 -1.28
CA ARG A 182 6.14 -13.02 -2.36
C ARG A 182 4.90 -12.20 -2.74
N ALA A 183 3.76 -12.85 -2.97
CA ALA A 183 2.51 -12.17 -3.33
C ALA A 183 2.11 -11.10 -2.29
N ARG A 184 2.18 -11.44 -0.99
CA ARG A 184 1.95 -10.52 0.12
C ARG A 184 2.90 -9.33 0.09
N ARG A 185 4.20 -9.57 -0.12
CA ARG A 185 5.19 -8.49 -0.21
C ARG A 185 4.92 -7.56 -1.38
N LEU A 186 4.39 -8.07 -2.49
CA LEU A 186 4.00 -7.23 -3.62
C LEU A 186 2.81 -6.32 -3.28
N VAL A 187 1.83 -6.82 -2.50
CA VAL A 187 0.74 -5.99 -1.98
C VAL A 187 1.29 -4.89 -1.06
N GLU A 188 2.21 -5.25 -0.15
CA GLU A 188 2.85 -4.28 0.74
C GLU A 188 3.60 -3.20 -0.05
N ALA A 189 4.40 -3.61 -1.04
CA ALA A 189 5.10 -2.70 -1.95
C ALA A 189 4.13 -1.75 -2.65
N GLU A 190 2.98 -2.25 -3.11
CA GLU A 190 1.99 -1.41 -3.77
C GLU A 190 1.40 -0.39 -2.81
N GLN A 191 1.03 -0.77 -1.58
CA GLN A 191 0.43 0.18 -0.64
C GLN A 191 1.42 1.31 -0.26
N TYR A 192 2.71 0.99 -0.06
CA TYR A 192 3.73 2.01 0.14
C TYR A 192 3.93 2.89 -1.11
N ALA A 193 3.93 2.29 -2.31
CA ALA A 193 4.07 3.06 -3.55
C ALA A 193 2.85 3.94 -3.83
N ARG A 194 1.63 3.51 -3.49
CA ARG A 194 0.41 4.32 -3.55
C ARG A 194 0.49 5.51 -2.61
N LEU A 195 0.93 5.29 -1.37
CA LEU A 195 1.19 6.38 -0.43
C LEU A 195 2.19 7.37 -1.03
N GLY A 196 3.32 6.88 -1.55
CA GLY A 196 4.32 7.73 -2.20
C GLY A 196 3.77 8.50 -3.41
N ALA A 197 3.03 7.86 -4.30
CA ALA A 197 2.46 8.49 -5.49
C ALA A 197 1.46 9.60 -5.14
N ALA A 198 0.78 9.51 -3.99
CA ALA A 198 -0.09 10.58 -3.49
C ALA A 198 0.68 11.89 -3.18
N SER A 199 2.00 11.84 -2.97
CA SER A 199 2.84 13.04 -2.82
C SER A 199 2.98 13.86 -4.12
N GLY A 200 2.64 13.27 -5.28
CA GLY A 200 2.60 13.95 -6.56
C GLY A 200 3.94 14.15 -7.25
N THR A 201 5.02 13.49 -6.81
CA THR A 201 6.31 13.56 -7.53
C THR A 201 6.37 12.54 -8.68
N PRO A 202 7.05 12.86 -9.80
CA PRO A 202 7.24 11.91 -10.89
C PRO A 202 7.94 10.62 -10.42
N GLY A 203 8.95 10.74 -9.56
CA GLY A 203 9.69 9.59 -9.04
C GLY A 203 8.84 8.63 -8.21
N SER A 204 7.95 9.16 -7.38
CA SER A 204 7.03 8.34 -6.58
C SER A 204 5.94 7.70 -7.45
N ALA A 205 5.45 8.41 -8.48
CA ALA A 205 4.47 7.87 -9.41
C ALA A 205 5.05 6.76 -10.29
N LEU A 206 6.27 6.94 -10.82
CA LEU A 206 6.95 5.90 -11.59
C LEU A 206 7.31 4.67 -10.74
N ARG A 207 7.58 4.86 -9.45
CA ARG A 207 7.73 3.73 -8.52
C ARG A 207 6.43 2.91 -8.39
N LEU A 208 5.28 3.56 -8.38
CA LEU A 208 3.98 2.85 -8.41
C LEU A 208 3.79 2.11 -9.74
N VAL A 209 4.15 2.72 -10.88
CA VAL A 209 4.16 2.06 -12.19
C VAL A 209 4.98 0.77 -12.15
N ASP A 210 6.21 0.84 -11.65
CA ASP A 210 7.09 -0.32 -11.53
C ASP A 210 6.48 -1.43 -10.68
N VAL A 211 5.92 -1.07 -9.52
CA VAL A 211 5.30 -2.05 -8.61
C VAL A 211 4.08 -2.72 -9.24
N LEU A 212 3.20 -1.95 -9.87
CA LEU A 212 2.01 -2.48 -10.56
C LEU A 212 2.41 -3.40 -11.72
N PHE A 213 3.44 -3.02 -12.47
CA PHE A 213 3.97 -3.84 -13.55
C PHE A 213 4.57 -5.16 -13.02
N VAL A 214 5.34 -5.11 -11.94
CA VAL A 214 5.85 -6.31 -11.27
C VAL A 214 4.69 -7.17 -10.78
N ARG A 215 3.65 -6.61 -10.16
CA ARG A 215 2.47 -7.38 -9.73
C ARG A 215 1.81 -8.13 -10.88
N ALA A 216 1.68 -7.52 -12.04
CA ALA A 216 1.05 -8.13 -13.22
C ALA A 216 1.89 -9.25 -13.85
N THR A 217 3.21 -9.20 -13.68
CA THR A 217 4.15 -10.10 -14.38
C THR A 217 4.81 -11.12 -13.45
N ASP A 218 4.74 -10.94 -12.13
CA ASP A 218 5.36 -11.83 -11.16
C ASP A 218 4.70 -13.22 -11.18
N PRO A 219 5.49 -14.31 -11.28
CA PRO A 219 4.96 -15.68 -11.31
C PRO A 219 4.12 -16.05 -10.09
N CYS A 220 4.36 -15.44 -8.93
CA CYS A 220 3.57 -15.71 -7.72
C CYS A 220 2.11 -15.27 -7.87
N ASN A 221 1.82 -14.33 -8.78
CA ASN A 221 0.46 -13.90 -9.12
C ASN A 221 -0.10 -14.60 -10.36
N ALA A 222 0.53 -15.67 -10.85
CA ALA A 222 0.02 -16.41 -12.02
C ALA A 222 -1.32 -17.12 -11.77
N HIS A 223 -1.72 -17.27 -10.51
CA HIS A 223 -3.03 -17.79 -10.10
C HIS A 223 -4.15 -16.74 -10.25
N GLU A 224 -3.80 -15.46 -10.36
CA GLU A 224 -4.75 -14.38 -10.62
C GLU A 224 -5.29 -14.46 -12.05
N THR A 225 -6.53 -14.01 -12.23
CA THR A 225 -7.13 -13.99 -13.56
C THR A 225 -6.39 -12.99 -14.46
N ALA A 226 -6.40 -13.26 -15.77
CA ALA A 226 -5.83 -12.31 -16.73
C ALA A 226 -6.53 -10.94 -16.70
N GLU A 227 -7.81 -10.91 -16.29
CA GLU A 227 -8.57 -9.69 -16.04
C GLU A 227 -7.96 -8.88 -14.87
N VAL A 228 -7.78 -9.48 -13.69
CA VAL A 228 -7.14 -8.83 -12.52
C VAL A 228 -5.76 -8.27 -12.88
N ARG A 229 -4.92 -9.08 -13.52
CA ARG A 229 -3.57 -8.65 -13.93
C ARG A 229 -3.60 -7.52 -14.96
N SER A 230 -4.60 -7.48 -15.85
CA SER A 230 -4.75 -6.40 -16.82
C SER A 230 -5.11 -5.06 -16.18
N TRP A 231 -5.83 -5.03 -15.06
CA TRP A 231 -6.15 -3.79 -14.35
C TRP A 231 -4.88 -3.09 -13.84
N TRP A 232 -3.95 -3.83 -13.23
CA TRP A 232 -2.66 -3.27 -12.77
C TRP A 232 -1.86 -2.68 -13.94
N VAL A 233 -1.87 -3.34 -15.09
CA VAL A 233 -1.18 -2.88 -16.30
C VAL A 233 -1.82 -1.62 -16.87
N VAL A 234 -3.15 -1.59 -16.96
CA VAL A 234 -3.89 -0.41 -17.43
C VAL A 234 -3.63 0.78 -16.52
N GLU A 235 -3.63 0.57 -15.20
CA GLU A 235 -3.28 1.62 -14.23
C GLU A 235 -1.85 2.11 -14.43
N ALA A 236 -0.87 1.20 -14.49
CA ALA A 236 0.55 1.53 -14.70
C ALA A 236 0.79 2.33 -16.00
N ILE A 237 0.20 1.90 -17.11
CA ILE A 237 0.28 2.62 -18.40
C ILE A 237 -0.39 3.99 -18.29
N SER A 238 -1.54 4.10 -17.63
CA SER A 238 -2.25 5.39 -17.49
C SER A 238 -1.40 6.41 -16.74
N ILE A 239 -0.75 5.99 -15.65
CA ILE A 239 0.15 6.84 -14.84
C ILE A 239 1.36 7.26 -15.65
N ALA A 240 2.04 6.30 -16.29
CA ALA A 240 3.22 6.59 -17.10
C ALA A 240 2.88 7.50 -18.29
N HIS A 241 1.71 7.32 -18.91
CA HIS A 241 1.25 8.18 -19.99
C HIS A 241 0.98 9.62 -19.52
N GLU A 242 0.35 9.80 -18.36
CA GLU A 242 0.14 11.12 -17.76
C GLU A 242 1.47 11.87 -17.59
N TRP A 243 2.47 11.22 -17.00
CA TRP A 243 3.79 11.82 -16.80
C TRP A 243 4.58 12.03 -18.11
N SER A 244 4.43 11.13 -19.08
CA SER A 244 5.00 11.32 -20.41
C SER A 244 4.38 12.53 -21.12
N SER A 245 3.08 12.80 -20.92
CA SER A 245 2.37 13.90 -21.58
C SER A 245 2.81 15.28 -21.06
N VAL A 246 3.32 15.35 -19.83
CA VAL A 246 3.90 16.57 -19.24
C VAL A 246 5.41 16.69 -19.49
N GLY A 247 6.00 15.78 -20.28
CA GLY A 247 7.37 15.88 -20.76
C GLY A 247 8.41 15.08 -19.97
N ASP A 248 8.01 14.16 -19.08
CA ASP A 248 8.95 13.28 -18.40
C ASP A 248 9.46 12.17 -19.34
N ALA A 249 10.74 12.25 -19.71
CA ALA A 249 11.37 11.28 -20.62
C ALA A 249 11.51 9.87 -20.02
N THR A 250 11.61 9.76 -18.69
CA THR A 250 11.66 8.46 -17.99
C THR A 250 10.32 7.77 -18.11
N ALA A 251 9.22 8.51 -17.92
CA ALA A 251 7.87 8.01 -18.09
C ALA A 251 7.60 7.51 -19.52
N THR A 252 8.11 8.21 -20.54
CA THR A 252 8.04 7.74 -21.94
C THR A 252 8.75 6.39 -22.13
N VAL A 253 9.95 6.23 -21.55
CA VAL A 253 10.70 4.97 -21.64
C VAL A 253 9.96 3.84 -20.93
N GLU A 254 9.42 4.10 -19.74
CA GLU A 254 8.64 3.11 -18.98
C GLU A 254 7.38 2.68 -19.73
N CYS A 255 6.64 3.61 -20.36
CA CYS A 255 5.51 3.27 -21.23
C CYS A 255 5.90 2.27 -22.33
N LEU A 256 7.01 2.52 -23.02
CA LEU A 256 7.48 1.66 -24.10
C LEU A 256 7.92 0.29 -23.58
N ARG A 257 8.71 0.26 -22.50
CA ARG A 257 9.17 -0.97 -21.85
C ARG A 257 8.00 -1.86 -21.45
N MET A 258 6.98 -1.28 -20.79
CA MET A 258 5.81 -2.04 -20.36
C MET A 258 5.08 -2.69 -21.54
N VAL A 259 4.83 -1.96 -22.63
CA VAL A 259 4.14 -2.53 -23.81
C VAL A 259 4.91 -3.72 -24.40
N ASP A 260 6.25 -3.65 -24.41
CA ASP A 260 7.08 -4.71 -25.00
C ASP A 260 7.15 -5.97 -24.12
N GLU A 261 7.19 -5.81 -22.79
CA GLU A 261 7.42 -6.91 -21.84
C GLU A 261 6.14 -7.62 -21.37
N LEU A 262 4.94 -7.12 -21.71
CA LEU A 262 3.68 -7.73 -21.26
C LEU A 262 3.40 -9.12 -21.85
N PRO A 263 2.94 -10.10 -21.05
CA PRO A 263 2.37 -11.35 -21.55
C PRO A 263 1.27 -11.11 -22.59
N ALA A 264 1.21 -11.95 -23.64
CA ALA A 264 0.34 -11.71 -24.79
C ALA A 264 -1.16 -11.69 -24.44
N ASP A 265 -1.59 -12.53 -23.49
CA ASP A 265 -2.95 -12.59 -22.95
C ASP A 265 -3.31 -11.30 -22.19
N VAL A 266 -2.43 -10.83 -21.31
CA VAL A 266 -2.62 -9.59 -20.55
C VAL A 266 -2.59 -8.37 -21.46
N ARG A 267 -1.68 -8.35 -22.45
CA ARG A 267 -1.57 -7.28 -23.45
C ARG A 267 -2.84 -7.16 -24.29
N ALA A 268 -3.40 -8.28 -24.75
CA ALA A 268 -4.63 -8.29 -25.53
C ALA A 268 -5.82 -7.73 -24.72
N LEU A 269 -5.96 -8.13 -23.46
CA LEU A 269 -7.00 -7.62 -22.58
C LEU A 269 -6.81 -6.13 -22.26
N ALA A 270 -5.59 -5.71 -21.90
CA ALA A 270 -5.27 -4.32 -21.62
C ALA A 270 -5.51 -3.40 -22.84
N ALA A 271 -5.25 -3.90 -24.07
CA ALA A 271 -5.52 -3.15 -25.30
C ALA A 271 -7.03 -3.00 -25.59
N THR A 272 -7.85 -3.93 -25.11
CA THR A 272 -9.32 -3.88 -25.23
C THR A 272 -10.00 -3.22 -24.04
N ALA A 273 -9.31 -3.11 -22.91
CA ALA A 273 -9.76 -2.37 -21.76
C ALA A 273 -9.78 -0.89 -22.15
N PHE A 274 -10.97 -0.28 -22.11
CA PHE A 274 -11.02 1.18 -22.01
C PHE A 274 -10.25 1.54 -20.74
N PRO A 275 -9.27 2.47 -20.78
CA PRO A 275 -8.71 2.96 -19.54
C PRO A 275 -9.91 3.46 -18.74
N PRO A 276 -10.20 2.88 -17.55
CA PRO A 276 -11.17 3.51 -16.69
C PRO A 276 -10.55 4.88 -16.40
N THR A 277 -11.07 5.92 -17.04
CA THR A 277 -11.11 7.22 -16.38
C THR A 277 -11.78 6.90 -15.06
N LEU A 278 -10.99 6.74 -13.99
CA LEU A 278 -11.37 6.32 -12.64
C LEU A 278 -12.85 6.55 -12.43
N THR A 279 -13.67 5.52 -12.68
CA THR A 279 -15.06 5.54 -12.30
C THR A 279 -15.03 5.24 -10.82
N TYR A 280 -14.61 6.24 -10.06
CA TYR A 280 -14.75 6.28 -8.63
C TYR A 280 -16.24 6.07 -8.39
N VAL A 281 -16.57 5.00 -7.68
CA VAL A 281 -17.90 4.85 -7.09
C VAL A 281 -18.02 6.02 -6.12
N GLU A 282 -18.82 7.03 -6.47
CA GLU A 282 -19.25 8.03 -5.52
C GLU A 282 -19.89 7.32 -4.32
N PRO A 283 -19.52 7.65 -3.07
CA PRO A 283 -20.18 7.13 -1.88
C PRO A 283 -21.51 7.85 -1.64
N GLU A 284 -22.23 8.17 -2.71
CA GLU A 284 -23.64 8.54 -2.66
C GLU A 284 -24.36 7.61 -3.63
N GLY A 285 -25.01 6.60 -3.05
CA GLY A 285 -25.78 5.65 -3.83
C GLY A 285 -26.85 6.35 -4.66
N SER A 286 -27.03 5.88 -5.89
CA SER A 286 -28.30 6.04 -6.58
C SER A 286 -28.51 4.90 -7.56
N CYS A 287 -29.74 4.38 -7.48
CA CYS A 287 -30.42 3.41 -8.30
C CYS A 287 -30.26 3.61 -9.81
#